data_AF-A0A1V4XKH7-F1
#
_entry.id   AF-A0A1V4XKH7-F1
#
_cell.length_a   1.000
_cell.length_b   1.000
_cell.length_c   1.000
_cell.angle_alpha   90.00
_cell.angle_beta   90.00
_cell.angle_gamma   90.00
#
_symmetry.space_group_name_H-M   'P 1'
#
loop_
_entity.id
_entity.type
_entity.pdbx_description
1 polymer ?
#
loop_
_entity_poly.entity_id
_entity_poly.type
_entity_poly.pdbx_seq_one_letter_code
_entity_poly.pdbx_strand_id
1 'polypeptide(L)'
;MQKQDIAWCPGCGDYPIRTALEKVLRMLPVPQRNIVLTSGIGQAAKMPHYLPCSYFNGLHGRSLPLAVGIKLARPDLTVIAVSGDGCHYGEGGNHFLHTIRRRLDITILVCDNKVYGLTKGQSSPTTDLGVKNALDPRGNENTPLIPPALAIVGGAPFVARTFAGDPQHMEKVFREAILFRGPSVVDILQPCVSFNKANTYAWYRERVYRLEEPPKDRYEALRLAETWGERIPIGIFWRDEQFVCRQGREIFRKPVTEEAVARLLNTPCIMMR
;
A
#
# COMPACT_ATOMS: atom_id res chain seq x y z
N MET A 1 -6.30 9.36 24.63
CA MET A 1 -6.41 9.61 23.17
C MET A 1 -7.78 10.21 22.90
N GLN A 2 -7.87 11.39 22.29
CA GLN A 2 -9.14 11.91 21.77
C GLN A 2 -9.72 10.88 20.79
N LYS A 3 -11.04 10.65 20.86
CA LYS A 3 -11.77 9.82 19.90
C LYS A 3 -11.69 10.51 18.53
N GLN A 4 -10.77 10.07 17.68
CA GLN A 4 -10.69 10.56 16.31
C GLN A 4 -11.93 10.12 15.55
N ASP A 5 -12.62 11.06 14.91
CA ASP A 5 -13.76 10.75 14.06
C ASP A 5 -13.26 10.19 12.72
N ILE A 6 -13.60 8.93 12.44
CA ILE A 6 -13.12 8.22 11.25
C ILE A 6 -14.09 8.49 10.11
N ALA A 7 -13.65 9.28 9.14
CA ALA A 7 -14.44 9.72 8.00
C ALA A 7 -14.45 8.69 6.85
N TRP A 8 -14.87 7.45 7.17
CA TRP A 8 -15.16 6.38 6.21
C TRP A 8 -16.63 5.94 6.32
N CYS A 9 -17.18 5.42 5.23
CA CYS A 9 -18.55 4.92 5.24
C CYS A 9 -18.68 3.69 6.17
N PRO A 10 -19.78 3.53 6.92
CA PRO A 10 -20.03 2.31 7.68
C PRO A 10 -19.94 1.06 6.79
N GLY A 11 -19.09 0.11 7.16
CA GLY A 11 -18.81 -1.09 6.36
C GLY A 11 -17.66 -0.95 5.35
N CYS A 12 -16.98 0.20 5.27
CA CYS A 12 -15.79 0.36 4.42
C CYS A 12 -14.71 -0.69 4.75
N GLY A 13 -14.08 -1.26 3.70
CA GLY A 13 -12.95 -2.18 3.86
C GLY A 13 -11.70 -1.59 4.51
N ASP A 14 -11.58 -0.26 4.62
CA ASP A 14 -10.46 0.37 5.30
C ASP A 14 -10.45 0.12 6.83
N TYR A 15 -11.60 -0.13 7.46
CA TYR A 15 -11.69 -0.39 8.92
C TYR A 15 -10.91 -1.62 9.39
N PRO A 16 -11.10 -2.83 8.82
CA PRO A 16 -10.30 -3.99 9.19
C PRO A 16 -8.83 -3.82 8.82
N ILE A 17 -8.51 -3.12 7.72
CA ILE A 17 -7.12 -2.82 7.33
C ILE A 17 -6.44 -1.97 8.39
N ARG A 18 -7.08 -0.88 8.83
CA ARG A 18 -6.59 -0.01 9.92
C ARG A 18 -6.32 -0.80 11.19
N THR A 19 -7.27 -1.65 11.57
CA THR A 19 -7.18 -2.45 12.81
C THR A 19 -6.03 -3.45 12.75
N ALA A 20 -5.89 -4.18 11.63
CA ALA A 20 -4.79 -5.11 11.42
C ALA A 20 -3.44 -4.40 11.39
N LEU A 21 -3.34 -3.28 10.67
CA LEU A 21 -2.11 -2.49 10.61
C LEU A 21 -1.73 -1.94 11.98
N GLU A 22 -2.66 -1.35 12.72
CA GLU A 22 -2.40 -0.85 14.09
C GLU A 22 -1.84 -1.95 15.00
N LYS A 23 -2.44 -3.14 14.97
CA LYS A 23 -1.98 -4.29 15.76
C LYS A 23 -0.57 -4.72 15.36
N VAL A 24 -0.30 -4.82 14.06
CA VAL A 24 1.03 -5.17 13.55
C VAL A 24 2.05 -4.13 13.99
N LEU A 25 1.78 -2.82 13.80
CA LEU A 25 2.69 -1.75 14.19
C LEU A 25 3.07 -1.78 15.68
N ARG A 26 2.13 -2.16 16.56
CA ARG A 26 2.39 -2.33 18.01
C ARG A 26 3.24 -3.55 18.34
N MET A 27 3.24 -4.57 17.49
CA MET A 27 3.95 -5.83 17.70
C MET A 27 5.32 -5.89 17.02
N LEU A 28 5.64 -4.93 16.14
CA LEU A 28 6.93 -4.90 15.46
C LEU A 28 8.07 -4.70 16.47
N PRO A 29 9.23 -5.36 16.27
CA PRO A 29 10.43 -5.18 17.09
C PRO A 29 11.17 -3.87 16.75
N VAL A 30 10.44 -2.79 16.48
CA VAL A 30 10.99 -1.47 16.15
C VAL A 30 10.32 -0.41 17.04
N PRO A 31 11.06 0.61 17.51
CA PRO A 31 10.44 1.70 18.26
C PRO A 31 9.36 2.40 17.42
N GLN A 32 8.21 2.70 18.03
CA GLN A 32 7.09 3.35 17.34
C GLN A 32 7.47 4.69 16.69
N ARG A 33 8.38 5.44 17.33
CA ARG A 33 8.96 6.69 16.79
C ARG A 33 9.82 6.51 15.52
N ASN A 34 10.21 5.27 15.21
CA ASN A 34 10.99 4.93 14.02
C ASN A 34 10.12 4.40 12.87
N ILE A 35 8.80 4.34 13.04
CA ILE A 35 7.84 3.98 11.99
C ILE A 35 7.28 5.26 11.38
N VAL A 36 7.37 5.36 10.06
CA VAL A 36 6.82 6.48 9.30
C VAL A 36 5.92 5.98 8.17
N LEU A 37 4.69 6.48 8.16
CA LEU A 37 3.74 6.21 7.10
C LEU A 37 3.73 7.35 6.07
N THR A 38 3.63 7.01 4.80
CA THR A 38 3.36 7.98 3.74
C THR A 38 2.07 7.61 3.02
N SER A 39 1.30 8.60 2.62
CA SER A 39 0.07 8.39 1.85
C SER A 39 -0.13 9.50 0.84
N GLY A 40 -0.92 9.25 -0.21
CA GLY A 40 -1.30 10.25 -1.20
C GLY A 40 -2.68 10.82 -0.88
N ILE A 41 -3.59 10.83 -1.85
CA ILE A 41 -4.96 11.33 -1.67
C ILE A 41 -5.97 10.24 -2.04
N GLY A 42 -7.03 10.09 -1.24
CA GLY A 42 -8.05 9.06 -1.38
C GLY A 42 -8.65 8.65 -0.03
N GLN A 43 -9.68 7.79 -0.02
CA GLN A 43 -10.26 7.27 1.23
C GLN A 43 -9.21 6.46 2.02
N ALA A 44 -8.56 5.51 1.36
CA ALA A 44 -7.46 4.73 1.93
C ALA A 44 -6.26 5.61 2.37
N ALA A 45 -6.03 6.74 1.70
CA ALA A 45 -4.91 7.62 2.03
C ALA A 45 -5.09 8.36 3.37
N LYS A 46 -6.30 8.34 3.95
CA LYS A 46 -6.56 8.82 5.31
C LYS A 46 -6.00 7.88 6.40
N MET A 47 -5.61 6.65 6.04
CA MET A 47 -5.14 5.63 6.98
C MET A 47 -4.12 6.14 8.02
N PRO A 48 -3.06 6.88 7.65
CA PRO A 48 -2.07 7.31 8.63
C PRO A 48 -2.61 8.29 9.68
N HIS A 49 -3.66 9.05 9.35
CA HIS A 49 -4.29 9.99 10.27
C HIS A 49 -5.01 9.29 11.44
N TYR A 50 -5.36 8.01 11.27
CA TYR A 50 -6.10 7.20 12.24
C TYR A 50 -5.23 6.16 12.96
N LEU A 51 -3.90 6.30 12.85
CA LEU A 51 -2.92 5.41 13.44
C LEU A 51 -1.95 6.22 14.31
N PRO A 52 -1.50 5.67 15.46
CA PRO A 52 -0.53 6.35 16.31
C PRO A 52 0.87 6.22 15.69
N CYS A 53 1.18 6.98 14.66
CA CYS A 53 2.47 6.93 13.96
C CYS A 53 2.90 8.32 13.47
N SER A 54 4.18 8.49 13.17
CA SER A 54 4.63 9.62 12.37
C SER A 54 4.18 9.41 10.93
N TYR A 55 3.67 10.44 10.27
CA TYR A 55 3.27 10.32 8.88
C TYR A 55 3.46 11.58 8.06
N PHE A 56 3.56 11.40 6.75
CA PHE A 56 3.49 12.47 5.78
C PHE A 56 2.36 12.16 4.78
N ASN A 57 1.31 12.98 4.80
CA ASN A 57 0.26 12.91 3.81
C ASN A 57 0.59 13.84 2.64
N GLY A 58 0.99 13.24 1.51
CA GLY A 58 1.43 13.94 0.31
C GLY A 58 0.33 14.22 -0.69
N LEU A 59 0.75 14.58 -1.90
CA LEU A 59 -0.14 14.78 -3.04
C LEU A 59 -0.64 13.45 -3.63
N HIS A 60 -1.69 13.52 -4.44
CA HIS A 60 -2.22 12.36 -5.16
C HIS A 60 -1.11 11.76 -6.04
N GLY A 61 -0.98 10.44 -6.02
CA GLY A 61 0.12 9.74 -6.71
C GLY A 61 1.53 9.92 -6.13
N ARG A 62 1.73 10.71 -5.06
CA ARG A 62 3.08 11.08 -4.57
C ARG A 62 3.49 10.49 -3.22
N SER A 63 2.77 9.50 -2.68
CA SER A 63 3.21 8.81 -1.46
C SER A 63 4.56 8.11 -1.64
N LEU A 64 4.80 7.51 -2.81
CA LEU A 64 5.99 6.70 -3.06
C LEU A 64 7.27 7.53 -3.24
N PRO A 65 7.28 8.65 -4.00
CA PRO A 65 8.41 9.58 -3.99
C PRO A 65 8.79 10.07 -2.59
N LEU A 66 7.79 10.36 -1.75
CA LEU A 66 8.02 10.75 -0.35
C LEU A 66 8.67 9.61 0.44
N ALA A 67 8.14 8.38 0.33
CA ALA A 67 8.72 7.21 0.97
C ALA A 67 10.17 6.97 0.56
N VAL A 68 10.47 7.11 -0.75
CA VAL A 68 11.83 7.02 -1.29
C VAL A 68 12.73 8.09 -0.69
N GLY A 69 12.30 9.35 -0.65
CA GLY A 69 13.07 10.45 -0.06
C GLY A 69 13.38 10.22 1.41
N ILE A 70 12.36 9.82 2.19
CA ILE A 70 12.51 9.50 3.61
C ILE A 70 13.48 8.33 3.82
N LYS A 71 13.31 7.22 3.09
CA LYS A 71 14.18 6.05 3.26
C LYS A 71 15.62 6.32 2.86
N LEU A 72 15.83 7.17 1.84
CA LEU A 72 17.18 7.60 1.44
C LEU A 72 17.83 8.52 2.48
N ALA A 73 17.08 9.41 3.12
CA ALA A 73 17.59 10.34 4.13
C ALA A 73 17.77 9.68 5.50
N ARG A 74 16.91 8.73 5.85
CA ARG A 74 16.85 8.04 7.14
C ARG A 74 16.66 6.53 6.92
N PRO A 75 17.73 5.80 6.53
CA PRO A 75 17.65 4.37 6.24
C PRO A 75 17.31 3.51 7.47
N ASP A 76 17.47 4.06 8.68
CA ASP A 76 17.13 3.45 9.95
C ASP A 76 15.62 3.39 10.24
N LEU A 77 14.80 4.16 9.52
CA LEU A 77 13.35 4.17 9.71
C LEU A 77 12.68 3.00 8.98
N THR A 78 11.59 2.51 9.59
CA THR A 78 10.62 1.62 8.93
C THR A 78 9.64 2.47 8.14
N VAL A 79 9.71 2.41 6.82
CA VAL A 79 8.92 3.28 5.93
C VAL A 79 7.82 2.47 5.25
N ILE A 80 6.56 2.88 5.48
CA ILE A 80 5.38 2.21 4.92
C ILE A 80 4.60 3.21 4.07
N ALA A 81 4.42 2.94 2.79
CA ALA A 81 3.55 3.70 1.90
C ALA A 81 2.18 3.03 1.82
N VAL A 82 1.12 3.70 2.29
CA VAL A 82 -0.26 3.19 2.25
C VAL A 82 -1.17 4.15 1.47
N SER A 83 -1.84 3.64 0.44
CA SER A 83 -2.80 4.43 -0.35
C SER A 83 -3.75 3.54 -1.15
N GLY A 84 -4.63 4.16 -1.93
CA GLY A 84 -5.58 3.44 -2.79
C GLY A 84 -4.95 3.01 -4.11
N ASP A 85 -5.56 2.01 -4.74
CA ASP A 85 -5.34 1.56 -6.12
C ASP A 85 -5.17 2.71 -7.12
N GLY A 86 -6.10 3.66 -7.19
CA GLY A 86 -6.01 4.79 -8.10
C GLY A 86 -4.81 5.72 -7.82
N CYS A 87 -4.42 5.84 -6.55
CA CYS A 87 -3.26 6.62 -6.15
C CYS A 87 -1.94 5.92 -6.51
N HIS A 88 -1.81 4.61 -6.31
CA HIS A 88 -0.56 3.89 -6.57
C HIS A 88 -0.42 3.39 -7.99
N TYR A 89 -1.50 2.89 -8.59
CA TYR A 89 -1.50 2.29 -9.93
C TYR A 89 -1.98 3.25 -11.02
N GLY A 90 -2.68 4.32 -10.64
CA GLY A 90 -3.11 5.38 -11.55
C GLY A 90 -2.05 6.47 -11.65
N GLU A 91 -2.30 7.63 -11.02
CA GLU A 91 -1.38 8.78 -11.08
C GLU A 91 0.03 8.45 -10.53
N GLY A 92 0.12 7.53 -9.57
CA GLY A 92 1.38 7.07 -8.99
C GLY A 92 2.08 5.96 -9.76
N GLY A 93 1.51 5.43 -10.86
CA GLY A 93 1.97 4.20 -11.51
C GLY A 93 3.45 4.22 -11.90
N ASN A 94 3.93 5.34 -12.45
CA ASN A 94 5.34 5.47 -12.79
C ASN A 94 6.25 5.45 -11.54
N HIS A 95 5.81 6.10 -10.46
CA HIS A 95 6.54 6.07 -9.19
C HIS A 95 6.51 4.69 -8.52
N PHE A 96 5.44 3.92 -8.70
CA PHE A 96 5.33 2.53 -8.27
C PHE A 96 6.42 1.67 -8.92
N LEU A 97 6.48 1.66 -10.24
CA LEU A 97 7.51 0.93 -11.00
C LEU A 97 8.93 1.31 -10.56
N HIS A 98 9.20 2.61 -10.44
CA HIS A 98 10.54 3.05 -10.06
C HIS A 98 10.86 2.85 -8.56
N THR A 99 9.88 2.83 -7.66
CA THR A 99 10.13 2.54 -6.24
C THR A 99 10.57 1.10 -6.05
N ILE A 100 9.90 0.16 -6.73
CA ILE A 100 10.31 -1.25 -6.76
C ILE A 100 11.75 -1.39 -7.27
N ARG A 101 12.05 -0.80 -8.44
CA ARG A 101 13.37 -0.90 -9.08
C ARG A 101 14.50 -0.22 -8.32
N ARG A 102 14.19 0.68 -7.38
CA ARG A 102 15.20 1.34 -6.53
C ARG A 102 15.78 0.42 -5.46
N ARG A 103 15.13 -0.73 -5.19
CA ARG A 103 15.59 -1.74 -4.22
C ARG A 103 15.73 -1.20 -2.79
N LEU A 104 14.94 -0.19 -2.43
CA LEU A 104 14.93 0.37 -1.07
C LEU A 104 13.96 -0.41 -0.19
N ASP A 105 14.31 -0.57 1.08
CA ASP A 105 13.49 -1.21 2.11
C ASP A 105 12.28 -0.33 2.47
N ILE A 106 11.22 -0.50 1.68
CA ILE A 106 9.95 0.25 1.73
C ILE A 106 8.81 -0.75 1.53
N THR A 107 7.87 -0.77 2.47
CA THR A 107 6.63 -1.54 2.32
C THR A 107 5.56 -0.69 1.61
N ILE A 108 4.94 -1.23 0.58
CA ILE A 108 3.87 -0.62 -0.20
C ILE A 108 2.59 -1.41 0.05
N LEU A 109 1.64 -0.79 0.74
CA LEU A 109 0.32 -1.34 1.02
C LEU A 109 -0.71 -0.62 0.14
N VAL A 110 -1.37 -1.37 -0.73
CA VAL A 110 -2.37 -0.81 -1.65
C VAL A 110 -3.75 -1.30 -1.26
N CYS A 111 -4.61 -0.38 -0.81
CA CYS A 111 -6.02 -0.66 -0.60
C CYS A 111 -6.74 -0.67 -1.96
N ASP A 112 -6.93 -1.86 -2.54
CA ASP A 112 -7.58 -2.04 -3.84
C ASP A 112 -9.08 -2.26 -3.69
N ASN A 113 -9.83 -1.17 -3.85
CA ASN A 113 -11.29 -1.20 -3.93
C ASN A 113 -11.84 -1.11 -5.35
N LYS A 114 -10.94 -1.06 -6.33
CA LYS A 114 -11.28 -1.05 -7.75
C LYS A 114 -12.16 0.15 -8.12
N VAL A 115 -12.05 1.29 -7.40
CA VAL A 115 -12.86 2.50 -7.64
C VAL A 115 -12.25 3.76 -6.99
N TYR A 116 -12.33 4.93 -7.63
CA TYR A 116 -12.02 6.19 -6.97
C TYR A 116 -13.13 6.62 -5.98
N GLY A 117 -13.10 6.06 -4.78
CA GLY A 117 -14.16 6.25 -3.77
C GLY A 117 -14.26 7.67 -3.19
N LEU A 118 -13.16 8.43 -3.11
CA LEU A 118 -13.20 9.80 -2.57
C LEU A 118 -13.85 10.78 -3.55
N THR A 119 -13.64 10.58 -4.85
CA THR A 119 -14.17 11.43 -5.93
C THR A 119 -15.51 10.95 -6.46
N LYS A 120 -16.19 10.06 -5.73
CA LYS A 120 -17.56 9.57 -5.97
C LYS A 120 -17.73 8.50 -7.06
N GLY A 121 -16.77 7.59 -7.20
CA GLY A 121 -17.06 6.28 -7.79
C GLY A 121 -16.61 6.07 -9.25
N GLN A 122 -15.61 6.79 -9.72
CA GLN A 122 -15.03 6.58 -11.06
C GLN A 122 -14.24 5.28 -11.13
N SER A 123 -14.16 4.68 -12.32
CA SER A 123 -13.30 3.52 -12.57
C SER A 123 -11.84 3.83 -12.22
N SER A 124 -11.21 2.97 -11.43
CA SER A 124 -9.77 2.96 -11.16
C SER A 124 -9.04 2.05 -12.16
N PRO A 125 -7.70 2.03 -12.16
CA PRO A 125 -6.91 1.14 -13.02
C PRO A 125 -7.15 -0.36 -12.76
N THR A 126 -7.78 -0.72 -11.64
CA THR A 126 -8.08 -2.11 -11.28
C THR A 126 -9.56 -2.44 -11.43
N THR A 127 -10.45 -1.50 -11.77
CA THR A 127 -11.88 -1.76 -12.03
C THR A 127 -12.06 -2.87 -13.06
N ASP A 128 -12.88 -3.89 -12.75
CA ASP A 128 -13.12 -5.01 -13.66
C ASP A 128 -13.79 -4.55 -14.97
N LEU A 129 -13.53 -5.26 -16.06
CA LEU A 129 -14.11 -4.99 -17.37
C LEU A 129 -15.65 -5.04 -17.29
N GLY A 130 -16.32 -4.07 -17.91
CA GLY A 130 -17.78 -3.99 -17.98
C GLY A 130 -18.47 -3.52 -16.70
N VAL A 131 -17.74 -3.23 -15.61
CA VAL A 131 -18.33 -2.65 -14.39
C VAL A 131 -18.83 -1.25 -14.70
N LYS A 132 -20.14 -1.04 -14.49
CA LYS A 132 -20.83 0.24 -14.72
C LYS A 132 -20.73 1.15 -13.50
N ASN A 133 -20.59 2.45 -13.76
CA ASN A 133 -20.72 3.50 -12.75
C ASN A 133 -21.38 4.75 -13.36
N ALA A 134 -21.56 5.80 -12.54
CA ALA A 134 -22.27 7.00 -12.98
C ALA A 134 -21.58 7.78 -14.12
N LEU A 135 -20.24 7.70 -14.23
CA LEU A 135 -19.49 8.33 -15.33
C LEU A 135 -19.22 7.36 -16.48
N ASP A 136 -19.39 6.07 -16.27
CA ASP A 136 -19.25 5.02 -17.27
C ASP A 136 -20.49 4.10 -17.30
N PRO A 137 -21.61 4.56 -17.91
CA PRO A 137 -22.86 3.82 -17.94
C PRO A 137 -22.81 2.61 -18.89
N ARG A 138 -21.87 2.58 -19.82
CA ARG A 138 -21.64 1.42 -20.72
C ARG A 138 -20.80 0.35 -20.03
N GLY A 139 -20.00 0.74 -19.05
CA GLY A 139 -19.16 -0.13 -18.23
C GLY A 139 -17.70 0.00 -18.64
N ASN A 140 -16.79 -0.20 -17.68
CA ASN A 140 -15.36 0.01 -17.89
C ASN A 140 -14.84 -0.76 -19.12
N GLU A 141 -14.33 -0.02 -20.10
CA GLU A 141 -13.73 -0.55 -21.34
C GLU A 141 -12.22 -0.79 -21.20
N ASN A 142 -11.58 -0.28 -20.14
CA ASN A 142 -10.15 -0.42 -19.94
C ASN A 142 -9.78 -1.82 -19.43
N THR A 143 -8.66 -2.36 -19.92
CA THR A 143 -8.08 -3.59 -19.39
C THR A 143 -7.61 -3.36 -17.94
N PRO A 144 -8.14 -4.10 -16.94
CA PRO A 144 -7.75 -3.92 -15.56
C PRO A 144 -6.29 -4.34 -15.35
N LEU A 145 -5.55 -3.58 -14.55
CA LEU A 145 -4.23 -4.01 -14.08
C LEU A 145 -4.36 -5.22 -13.15
N ILE A 146 -3.38 -6.10 -13.20
CA ILE A 146 -3.19 -7.21 -12.26
C ILE A 146 -2.00 -6.85 -11.36
N PRO A 147 -2.23 -6.23 -10.17
CA PRO A 147 -1.14 -5.57 -9.48
C PRO A 147 -0.03 -6.49 -8.95
N PRO A 148 -0.33 -7.68 -8.39
CA PRO A 148 0.73 -8.63 -8.01
C PRO A 148 1.57 -9.08 -9.20
N ALA A 149 0.97 -9.34 -10.36
CA ALA A 149 1.69 -9.69 -11.58
C ALA A 149 2.60 -8.53 -12.04
N LEU A 150 2.07 -7.29 -12.04
CA LEU A 150 2.84 -6.09 -12.35
C LEU A 150 4.05 -5.92 -11.41
N ALA A 151 3.87 -6.17 -10.11
CA ALA A 151 4.94 -6.09 -9.12
C ALA A 151 6.02 -7.15 -9.35
N ILE A 152 5.62 -8.41 -9.61
CA ILE A 152 6.54 -9.52 -9.93
C ILE A 152 7.33 -9.23 -11.20
N VAL A 153 6.67 -8.78 -12.27
CA VAL A 153 7.32 -8.40 -13.54
C VAL A 153 8.24 -7.19 -13.34
N GLY A 154 7.80 -6.22 -12.54
CA GLY A 154 8.57 -5.03 -12.16
C GLY A 154 9.81 -5.29 -11.30
N GLY A 155 9.98 -6.52 -10.82
CA GLY A 155 11.15 -6.97 -10.06
C GLY A 155 11.04 -6.73 -8.55
N ALA A 156 9.83 -6.68 -8.00
CA ALA A 156 9.64 -6.65 -6.56
C ALA A 156 10.07 -7.98 -5.94
N PRO A 157 10.96 -7.98 -4.93
CA PRO A 157 11.41 -9.22 -4.29
C PRO A 157 10.40 -9.80 -3.30
N PHE A 158 9.41 -9.02 -2.85
CA PHE A 158 8.32 -9.49 -2.03
C PHE A 158 6.99 -9.01 -2.59
N VAL A 159 6.09 -9.95 -2.89
CA VAL A 159 4.75 -9.67 -3.43
C VAL A 159 3.72 -10.56 -2.76
N ALA A 160 2.65 -9.94 -2.25
CA ALA A 160 1.55 -10.63 -1.61
C ALA A 160 0.20 -10.00 -2.00
N ARG A 161 -0.87 -10.78 -1.83
CA ARG A 161 -2.26 -10.27 -1.82
C ARG A 161 -2.95 -10.73 -0.55
N THR A 162 -3.78 -9.88 0.01
CA THR A 162 -4.65 -10.23 1.16
C THR A 162 -6.04 -9.65 0.97
N PHE A 163 -6.96 -9.99 1.88
CA PHE A 163 -8.35 -9.58 1.83
C PHE A 163 -8.76 -8.91 3.14
N ALA A 164 -9.41 -7.74 3.03
CA ALA A 164 -9.93 -7.00 4.18
C ALA A 164 -10.94 -7.81 5.02
N GLY A 165 -11.62 -8.80 4.42
CA GLY A 165 -12.52 -9.71 5.14
C GLY A 165 -11.84 -10.89 5.83
N ASP A 166 -10.51 -10.99 5.80
CA ASP A 166 -9.71 -11.98 6.53
C ASP A 166 -8.61 -11.32 7.39
N PRO A 167 -8.97 -10.74 8.55
CA PRO A 167 -8.05 -9.94 9.36
C PRO A 167 -6.83 -10.73 9.85
N GLN A 168 -7.00 -11.98 10.26
CA GLN A 168 -5.90 -12.80 10.79
C GLN A 168 -4.86 -13.11 9.71
N HIS A 169 -5.30 -13.39 8.48
CA HIS A 169 -4.40 -13.55 7.35
C HIS A 169 -3.69 -12.24 7.01
N MET A 170 -4.44 -11.13 6.98
CA MET A 170 -3.90 -9.80 6.68
C MET A 170 -2.83 -9.36 7.68
N GLU A 171 -3.03 -9.59 8.98
CA GLU A 171 -2.03 -9.32 10.02
C GLU A 171 -0.71 -10.06 9.76
N LYS A 172 -0.80 -11.35 9.39
CA LYS A 172 0.39 -12.18 9.06
C LYS A 172 1.11 -11.62 7.84
N VAL A 173 0.39 -11.34 6.74
CA VAL A 173 0.97 -10.79 5.52
C VAL A 173 1.63 -9.43 5.76
N PHE A 174 0.99 -8.53 6.51
CA PHE A 174 1.57 -7.23 6.85
C PHE A 174 2.86 -7.38 7.65
N ARG A 175 2.88 -8.26 8.65
CA ARG A 175 4.08 -8.50 9.45
C ARG A 175 5.24 -9.00 8.57
N GLU A 176 4.99 -9.99 7.72
CA GLU A 176 6.03 -10.52 6.82
C GLU A 176 6.51 -9.45 5.82
N ALA A 177 5.61 -8.65 5.25
CA ALA A 177 5.94 -7.60 4.29
C ALA A 177 6.76 -6.46 4.90
N ILE A 178 6.48 -6.09 6.17
CA ILE A 178 7.19 -5.02 6.88
C ILE A 178 8.55 -5.49 7.39
N LEU A 179 8.70 -6.77 7.77
CA LEU A 179 9.97 -7.33 8.24
C LEU A 179 10.90 -7.75 7.09
N PHE A 180 10.37 -7.95 5.88
CA PHE A 180 11.18 -8.25 4.71
C PHE A 180 12.08 -7.06 4.35
N ARG A 181 13.39 -7.31 4.19
CA ARG A 181 14.37 -6.27 3.86
C ARG A 181 14.40 -6.00 2.35
N GLY A 182 13.53 -5.11 1.88
CA GLY A 182 13.49 -4.67 0.49
C GLY A 182 12.13 -4.08 0.11
N PRO A 183 11.92 -3.78 -1.18
CA PRO A 183 10.61 -3.35 -1.64
C PRO A 183 9.59 -4.48 -1.48
N SER A 184 8.58 -4.26 -0.65
CA SER A 184 7.49 -5.21 -0.44
C SER A 184 6.19 -4.64 -0.97
N VAL A 185 5.45 -5.39 -1.78
CA VAL A 185 4.14 -4.97 -2.30
C VAL A 185 3.05 -5.89 -1.73
N VAL A 186 2.05 -5.30 -1.11
CA VAL A 186 0.84 -5.99 -0.65
C VAL A 186 -0.38 -5.36 -1.30
N ASP A 187 -1.01 -6.12 -2.19
CA ASP A 187 -2.30 -5.80 -2.79
C ASP A 187 -3.43 -6.23 -1.85
N ILE A 188 -4.27 -5.31 -1.40
CA ILE A 188 -5.30 -5.59 -0.39
C ILE A 188 -6.67 -5.47 -1.04
N LEU A 189 -7.33 -6.61 -1.24
CA LEU A 189 -8.71 -6.67 -1.72
C LEU A 189 -9.62 -5.99 -0.67
N GLN A 190 -10.16 -4.82 -1.01
CA GLN A 190 -10.79 -3.90 -0.07
C GLN A 190 -12.17 -3.48 -0.59
N PRO A 191 -13.30 -4.04 -0.11
CA PRO A 191 -14.62 -3.63 -0.62
C PRO A 191 -14.95 -2.14 -0.35
N CYS A 192 -15.40 -1.42 -1.39
CA CYS A 192 -16.00 -0.08 -1.25
C CYS A 192 -17.53 -0.19 -1.29
N VAL A 193 -18.15 -0.22 -0.11
CA VAL A 193 -19.60 -0.43 0.05
C VAL A 193 -20.46 0.66 -0.61
N SER A 194 -19.93 1.87 -0.78
CA SER A 194 -20.69 2.99 -1.34
C SER A 194 -20.79 2.94 -2.86
N PHE A 195 -19.67 2.67 -3.55
CA PHE A 195 -19.58 2.86 -5.00
C PHE A 195 -19.30 1.58 -5.79
N ASN A 196 -18.54 0.61 -5.25
CA ASN A 196 -18.28 -0.65 -5.96
C ASN A 196 -19.30 -1.71 -5.51
N LYS A 197 -20.33 -1.92 -6.33
CA LYS A 197 -21.38 -2.92 -6.09
C LYS A 197 -21.08 -4.29 -6.69
N ALA A 198 -20.02 -4.41 -7.51
CA ALA A 198 -19.61 -5.67 -8.12
C ALA A 198 -18.75 -6.49 -7.15
N ASN A 199 -17.64 -5.93 -6.66
CA ASN A 199 -16.69 -6.65 -5.81
C ASN A 199 -16.99 -6.42 -4.33
N THR A 200 -18.09 -7.03 -3.86
CA THR A 200 -18.55 -6.95 -2.47
C THR A 200 -17.78 -7.91 -1.54
N TYR A 201 -17.99 -7.79 -0.23
CA TYR A 201 -17.48 -8.78 0.72
C TYR A 201 -17.95 -10.21 0.43
N ALA A 202 -19.24 -10.39 0.11
CA ALA A 202 -19.79 -11.71 -0.22
C ALA A 202 -19.12 -12.27 -1.48
N TRP A 203 -19.00 -11.44 -2.52
CA TRP A 203 -18.34 -11.81 -3.77
C TRP A 203 -16.91 -12.29 -3.54
N TYR A 204 -16.11 -11.55 -2.76
CA TYR A 204 -14.75 -11.99 -2.44
C TYR A 204 -14.74 -13.27 -1.58
N ARG A 205 -15.57 -13.39 -0.55
CA ARG A 205 -15.58 -14.57 0.35
C ARG A 205 -15.82 -15.89 -0.38
N GLU A 206 -16.62 -15.88 -1.43
CA GLU A 206 -16.89 -17.07 -2.26
C GLU A 206 -15.71 -17.48 -3.14
N ARG A 207 -14.79 -16.54 -3.42
CA ARG A 207 -13.74 -16.70 -4.45
C ARG A 207 -12.34 -16.77 -3.86
N VAL A 208 -12.09 -16.12 -2.73
CA VAL A 208 -10.75 -16.07 -2.14
C VAL A 208 -10.37 -17.41 -1.53
N TYR A 209 -9.15 -17.85 -1.77
CA TYR A 209 -8.56 -19.01 -1.11
C TYR A 209 -7.11 -18.70 -0.75
N ARG A 210 -6.66 -19.23 0.39
CA ARG A 210 -5.28 -19.03 0.86
C ARG A 210 -4.34 -19.97 0.11
N LEU A 211 -3.19 -19.47 -0.30
CA LEU A 211 -2.08 -20.32 -0.74
C LEU A 211 -1.53 -21.07 0.48
N GLU A 212 -1.45 -22.40 0.38
CA GLU A 212 -0.93 -23.26 1.45
C GLU A 212 0.60 -23.35 1.39
N GLU A 213 1.15 -23.41 0.19
CA GLU A 213 2.59 -23.47 -0.09
C GLU A 213 3.05 -22.25 -0.89
N PRO A 214 4.28 -21.77 -0.67
CA PRO A 214 4.85 -20.72 -1.51
C PRO A 214 5.04 -21.23 -2.94
N PRO A 215 4.87 -20.37 -3.97
CA PRO A 215 5.14 -20.76 -5.35
C PRO A 215 6.60 -21.20 -5.53
N LYS A 216 6.84 -22.23 -6.36
CA LYS A 216 8.15 -22.86 -6.57
C LYS A 216 9.15 -21.93 -7.24
N ASP A 217 8.65 -21.09 -8.13
CA ASP A 217 9.45 -20.14 -8.90
C ASP A 217 8.63 -18.90 -9.28
N ARG A 218 9.32 -17.96 -9.93
CA ARG A 218 8.75 -16.68 -10.35
C ARG A 218 7.64 -16.84 -11.39
N TYR A 219 7.69 -17.87 -12.24
CA TYR A 219 6.67 -18.12 -13.26
C TYR A 219 5.40 -18.68 -12.66
N GLU A 220 5.52 -19.60 -11.69
CA GLU A 220 4.38 -20.08 -10.92
C GLU A 220 3.74 -18.95 -10.11
N ALA A 221 4.55 -18.09 -9.48
CA ALA A 221 4.09 -16.90 -8.79
C ALA A 221 3.27 -15.98 -9.71
N LEU A 222 3.75 -15.75 -10.94
CA LEU A 222 3.06 -14.93 -11.94
C LEU A 222 1.71 -15.54 -12.36
N ARG A 223 1.69 -16.84 -12.68
CA ARG A 223 0.46 -17.56 -13.05
C ARG A 223 -0.59 -17.51 -11.95
N LEU A 224 -0.17 -17.67 -10.69
CA LEU A 224 -1.07 -17.55 -9.54
C LEU A 224 -1.54 -16.11 -9.34
N ALA A 225 -0.67 -15.11 -9.50
CA ALA A 225 -1.02 -13.70 -9.40
C ALA A 225 -2.08 -13.26 -10.42
N GLU A 226 -2.06 -13.84 -11.62
CA GLU A 226 -3.02 -13.61 -12.72
C GLU A 226 -4.35 -14.34 -12.54
N THR A 227 -4.45 -15.27 -11.59
CA THR A 227 -5.70 -16.00 -11.34
C THR A 227 -6.76 -15.06 -10.75
N TRP A 228 -7.85 -14.86 -11.50
CA TRP A 228 -8.97 -13.98 -11.16
C TRP A 228 -10.29 -14.56 -11.71
N GLY A 229 -11.42 -14.19 -11.10
CA GLY A 229 -12.74 -14.72 -11.48
C GLY A 229 -13.30 -15.67 -10.42
N GLU A 230 -13.50 -16.94 -10.76
CA GLU A 230 -14.11 -17.93 -9.85
C GLU A 230 -13.27 -18.24 -8.62
N ARG A 231 -11.94 -18.14 -8.76
CA ARG A 231 -11.00 -18.35 -7.67
C ARG A 231 -9.97 -17.23 -7.65
N ILE A 232 -9.63 -16.75 -6.46
CA ILE A 232 -8.70 -15.63 -6.26
C ILE A 232 -7.71 -16.02 -5.16
N PRO A 233 -6.45 -16.31 -5.48
CA PRO A 233 -5.46 -16.64 -4.46
C PRO A 233 -5.13 -15.41 -3.60
N ILE A 234 -5.01 -15.64 -2.30
CA ILE A 234 -4.43 -14.71 -1.33
C ILE A 234 -3.26 -15.40 -0.61
N GLY A 235 -2.25 -14.62 -0.20
CA GLY A 235 -1.01 -15.11 0.38
C GLY A 235 0.20 -14.39 -0.18
N ILE A 236 1.38 -14.92 0.12
CA ILE A 236 2.66 -14.45 -0.44
C ILE A 236 2.87 -15.18 -1.76
N PHE A 237 2.88 -14.46 -2.88
CA PHE A 237 3.15 -15.03 -4.20
C PHE A 237 4.64 -15.16 -4.46
N TRP A 238 5.43 -14.19 -4.00
CA TRP A 238 6.84 -14.15 -4.31
C TRP A 238 7.62 -13.59 -3.13
N ARG A 239 8.73 -14.24 -2.78
CA ARG A 239 9.67 -13.84 -1.75
C ARG A 239 11.07 -14.31 -2.14
N ASP A 240 11.93 -13.37 -2.51
CA ASP A 240 13.32 -13.62 -2.85
C ASP A 240 14.21 -13.43 -1.62
N GLU A 241 14.55 -14.54 -0.95
CA GLU A 241 15.43 -14.56 0.23
C GLU A 241 16.88 -14.20 -0.10
N GLN A 242 17.28 -14.24 -1.38
CA GLN A 242 18.62 -13.86 -1.83
C GLN A 242 18.69 -12.37 -2.21
N PHE A 243 17.57 -11.65 -2.13
CA PHE A 243 17.50 -10.27 -2.56
C PHE A 243 18.41 -9.38 -1.70
N VAL A 244 19.33 -8.69 -2.37
CA VAL A 244 20.17 -7.69 -1.72
C VAL A 244 19.44 -6.34 -1.75
N CYS A 245 18.96 -5.88 -0.60
CA CYS A 245 18.44 -4.53 -0.48
C CYS A 245 19.54 -3.50 -0.75
N ARG A 246 19.23 -2.47 -1.56
CA ARG A 246 20.11 -1.32 -1.71
C ARG A 246 20.18 -0.61 -0.36
N GLN A 247 21.38 -0.57 0.21
CA GLN A 247 21.66 0.35 1.31
C GLN A 247 21.59 1.78 0.76
N GLY A 248 20.90 2.67 1.49
CA GLY A 248 20.95 4.10 1.19
C GLY A 248 22.42 4.53 1.11
N ARG A 249 22.76 5.36 0.11
CA ARG A 249 24.08 6.02 0.15
C ARG A 249 24.04 7.01 1.32
N GLU A 250 25.19 7.29 1.92
CA GLU A 250 25.39 8.53 2.68
C GLU A 250 25.29 9.70 1.67
N ILE A 251 24.07 10.08 1.30
CA ILE A 251 23.80 11.18 0.36
C ILE A 251 24.15 12.49 1.05
N PHE A 252 23.90 12.54 2.36
CA PHE A 252 24.31 13.62 3.25
C PHE A 252 25.40 13.04 4.14
N ARG A 253 26.66 13.33 3.84
CA ARG A 253 27.85 12.92 4.63
C ARG A 253 27.85 13.42 6.10
N LYS A 254 26.74 14.00 6.55
CA LYS A 254 26.47 14.42 7.91
C LYS A 254 25.14 13.77 8.32
N PRO A 255 25.10 13.03 9.44
CA PRO A 255 23.84 12.55 9.98
C PRO A 255 22.92 13.74 10.26
N VAL A 256 21.61 13.57 10.06
CA VAL A 256 20.61 14.53 10.52
C VAL A 256 20.61 14.46 12.05
N THR A 257 21.26 15.42 12.72
CA THR A 257 21.32 15.46 14.19
C THR A 257 20.07 16.11 14.78
N GLU A 258 19.80 15.84 16.05
CA GLU A 258 18.73 16.52 16.78
C GLU A 258 18.92 18.04 16.78
N GLU A 259 20.17 18.55 16.85
CA GLU A 259 20.41 19.99 16.74
C GLU A 259 20.12 20.54 15.35
N ALA A 260 20.39 19.77 14.28
CA ALA A 260 20.05 20.17 12.91
C ALA A 260 18.53 20.29 12.73
N VAL A 261 17.77 19.32 13.28
CA VAL A 261 16.30 19.37 13.29
C VAL A 261 15.81 20.53 14.13
N ALA A 262 16.34 20.73 15.35
CA ALA A 262 15.97 21.85 16.22
C ALA A 262 16.25 23.20 15.56
N ARG A 263 17.37 23.35 14.85
CA ARG A 263 17.70 24.57 14.12
C ARG A 263 16.71 24.85 13.00
N LEU A 264 16.28 23.82 12.27
CA LEU A 264 15.27 23.93 11.21
C LEU A 264 13.89 24.29 11.76
N LEU A 265 13.45 23.61 12.83
CA LEU A 265 12.18 23.90 13.50
C LEU A 265 12.14 25.29 14.12
N ASN A 266 13.29 25.78 14.59
CA ASN A 266 13.46 27.12 15.14
C ASN A 266 13.89 28.16 14.07
N THR A 267 13.92 27.78 12.78
CA THR A 267 14.19 28.76 11.72
C THR A 267 12.98 29.67 11.62
N PRO A 268 13.12 30.99 11.88
CA PRO A 268 12.00 31.91 11.78
C PRO A 268 11.42 31.84 10.37
N CYS A 269 10.09 31.70 10.27
CA CYS A 269 9.41 31.70 8.99
C CYS A 269 9.74 33.01 8.28
N ILE A 270 10.63 32.94 7.27
CA ILE A 270 10.89 34.08 6.39
C ILE A 270 9.66 34.15 5.50
N MET A 271 8.62 34.87 5.95
CA MET A 271 7.59 35.34 5.05
C MET A 271 8.29 36.15 3.97
N MET A 272 8.40 35.58 2.77
CA MET A 272 8.75 36.35 1.58
C MET A 272 7.74 37.48 1.50
N ARG A 273 8.22 38.73 1.66
CA ARG A 273 7.45 39.94 1.39
C ARG A 273 7.23 40.06 -0.11
#